data_AF-A0A5E6NAL4-F1
#
_entry.id   AF-A0A5E6NAL4-F1
#
_cell.length_a   1.000
_cell.length_b   1.000
_cell.length_c   1.000
_cell.angle_alpha   90.00
_cell.angle_beta   90.00
_cell.angle_gamma   90.00
#
_symmetry.space_group_name_H-M   'P 1'
#
loop_
_entity.id
_entity.type
_entity.pdbx_description
1 polymer ?
#
loop_
_entity_poly.entity_id
_entity_poly.type
_entity_poly.pdbx_seq_one_letter_code
_entity_poly.pdbx_strand_id
1 'polypeptide(L)' 'MKNVRLYQNRALSVGDLVTLDAYASHHLSKVLRFPEGKKYHFIQW' A
#
# COMPACT_ATOMS: atom_id res chain seq x y z
N MET A 1 -14.65 -0.24 8.09
CA MET A 1 -13.38 0.49 8.34
C MET A 1 -13.00 1.21 7.07
N LYS A 2 -12.52 2.45 7.18
CA LYS A 2 -12.12 3.26 6.03
C LYS A 2 -10.96 2.58 5.30
N ASN A 3 -10.98 2.60 3.96
CA ASN A 3 -9.93 1.95 3.15
C ASN A 3 -8.58 2.63 3.36
N VAL A 4 -7.54 1.83 3.65
CA VAL A 4 -6.15 2.33 3.72
C VAL A 4 -5.71 2.71 2.31
N ARG A 5 -5.22 3.95 2.16
CA ARG A 5 -4.68 4.50 0.92
C ARG A 5 -3.18 4.65 1.07
N LEU A 6 -2.40 4.01 0.18
CA LEU A 6 -0.94 4.14 0.14
C LEU A 6 -0.53 4.90 -1.10
N TYR A 7 0.37 5.86 -0.93
CA TYR A 7 1.01 6.56 -2.04
C TYR A 7 2.16 5.74 -2.60
N GLN A 8 2.24 5.67 -3.93
CA GLN A 8 3.36 5.07 -4.64
C GLN A 8 3.84 6.05 -5.70
N ASN A 9 5.12 6.44 -5.67
CA ASN A 9 5.70 7.34 -6.67
C ASN A 9 6.11 6.57 -7.95
N ARG A 10 5.17 5.81 -8.52
CA ARG A 10 5.36 5.03 -9.74
C ARG A 10 4.02 4.79 -10.40
N ALA A 11 4.01 4.71 -11.73
CA ALA A 11 2.85 4.27 -12.48
C ALA A 11 2.48 2.82 -12.13
N LEU A 12 1.20 2.60 -11.83
CA LEU A 12 0.64 1.29 -11.50
C LEU A 12 -0.33 0.85 -12.59
N SER A 13 -0.21 -0.40 -13.02
CA SER A 13 -1.18 -1.07 -13.89
C SER A 13 -2.00 -2.08 -13.09
N VAL A 14 -3.24 -2.31 -13.51
CA VAL A 14 -4.09 -3.35 -12.91
C VAL A 14 -3.43 -4.71 -13.14
N GLY A 15 -3.16 -5.43 -12.06
CA GLY A 15 -2.50 -6.74 -12.10
C GLY A 15 -1.01 -6.74 -11.78
N ASP A 16 -0.40 -5.57 -11.57
CA ASP A 16 1.01 -5.49 -11.19
C ASP A 16 1.28 -6.14 -9.82
N LEU A 17 2.33 -6.97 -9.77
CA LEU A 17 2.96 -7.36 -8.51
C LEU A 17 3.94 -6.25 -8.11
N VAL A 18 3.60 -5.52 -7.05
CA VAL A 18 4.32 -4.34 -6.62
C VAL A 18 4.95 -4.60 -5.25
N THR A 19 6.26 -4.46 -5.17
CA THR A 19 6.94 -4.37 -3.88
C THR A 19 6.80 -2.94 -3.35
N LEU A 20 6.30 -2.80 -2.12
CA LEU A 20 6.25 -1.52 -1.43
C LEU A 20 7.66 -1.00 -1.19
N ASP A 21 7.85 0.32 -1.31
CA ASP A 21 9.08 0.93 -0.83
C ASP A 21 9.19 0.80 0.70
N ALA A 22 10.38 1.10 1.23
CA ALA A 22 10.66 0.95 2.66
C ALA A 22 9.71 1.79 3.54
N TYR A 23 9.31 2.97 3.08
CA TYR A 23 8.41 3.86 3.83
C TYR A 23 6.98 3.33 3.84
N ALA A 24 6.43 2.99 2.69
CA ALA A 24 5.08 2.43 2.57
C ALA A 24 4.97 1.08 3.30
N SER A 25 6.00 0.23 3.21
CA SER A 25 6.08 -1.03 3.95
C SER A 25 6.12 -0.83 5.46
N HIS A 26 6.95 0.11 5.94
CA HIS A 26 7.02 0.44 7.37
C HIS A 26 5.69 1.02 7.87
N HIS A 27 5.09 1.94 7.12
CA HIS A 27 3.82 2.56 7.51
C HIS A 27 2.69 1.54 7.55
N LEU A 28 2.60 0.65 6.56
CA LEU A 28 1.56 -0.38 6.52
C LEU A 28 1.71 -1.41 7.65
N SER A 29 2.92 -1.95 7.85
CA SER A 29 3.14 -3.06 8.78
C SER A 29 3.36 -2.63 10.23
N LYS A 30 4.09 -1.53 10.48
CA LYS A 30 4.49 -1.11 11.83
C LYS A 30 3.59 -0.04 12.42
N VAL A 31 3.24 0.97 11.62
CA VAL A 31 2.44 2.11 12.09
C VAL A 31 0.95 1.75 12.11
N LEU A 32 0.41 1.34 10.98
CA LEU A 32 -1.00 0.95 10.86
C LEU A 32 -1.27 -0.45 11.42
N ARG A 33 -0.22 -1.27 11.60
CA ARG A 33 -0.34 -2.69 12.01
C ARG A 33 -1.37 -3.41 11.16
N PHE A 34 -1.36 -3.12 9.86
CA PHE A 34 -2.39 -3.59 8.96
C PHE A 34 -2.27 -5.12 8.82
N PRO A 35 -3.37 -5.86 8.96
CA PRO A 35 -3.28 -7.32 9.00
C PRO A 35 -2.86 -7.85 7.63
N GLU A 36 -1.99 -8.86 7.65
CA GLU A 36 -1.68 -9.63 6.44
C GLU A 36 -2.96 -10.24 5.84
N GLY A 37 -3.00 -10.37 4.52
CA GLY A 37 -4.15 -10.91 3.78
C GLY A 37 -5.36 -9.96 3.66
N LYS A 38 -5.27 -8.71 4.16
CA LYS A 38 -6.30 -7.68 3.93
C LYS A 38 -5.98 -6.83 2.70
N LYS A 39 -7.03 -6.39 2.01
CA LYS A 39 -6.94 -5.53 0.82
C LYS A 39 -6.73 -4.06 1.22
N TYR A 40 -5.88 -3.36 0.48
CA TYR A 40 -5.66 -1.93 0.58
C TYR A 40 -5.63 -1.33 -0.84
N HIS A 41 -5.74 0.00 -0.94
CA HIS A 41 -5.78 0.68 -2.24
C HIS A 41 -4.55 1.55 -2.40
N PHE A 42 -3.95 1.52 -3.59
CA PHE A 42 -2.97 2.49 -3.98
C PHE A 42 -3.64 3.77 -4.49
N ILE A 43 -2.96 4.89 -4.28
CA ILE A 43 -3.32 6.17 -4.86
C ILE A 43 -2.17 6.67 -5.73
N GLN A 44 -2.53 7.05 -6.94
CA GLN A 44 -1.67 7.75 -7.89
C GLN A 44 -2.26 9.15 -8.08
N TRP A 45 -1.41 10.16 -8.02
CA TRP A 45 -1.76 11.54 -8.36
C TRP A 45 -1.21 11.83 -9.76
#